data_AF-A0A378K9B1-F1
#
_entry.id   AF-A0A378K9B1-F1
#
_cell.length_a   1.000
_cell.length_b   1.000
_cell.length_c   1.000
_cell.angle_alpha   90.00
_cell.angle_beta   90.00
_cell.angle_gamma   90.00
#
_symmetry.space_group_name_H-M   'P 1'
#
loop_
_entity.id
_entity.type
_entity.pdbx_description
1 polymer ?
#
loop_
_entity_poly.entity_id
_entity_poly.type
_entity_poly.pdbx_seq_one_letter_code
_entity_poly.pdbx_strand_id
1 'polypeptide(L)'
;MDKIKYGEFDKIPDFNDNFENYCIESNNNYLLPASKSESWDTFLQTINTLNQNENWIFRGQNDGSWDLKPSLLRLCCNPNEQEFQEMLNLFKNTLIEMGLKKYRRVDNTQQWCIARHYGLPSPALDWSYDPRVALFFAIENFQTTTNKTRYVPIYIFDKSIIEKKFKELINLYDDQDLDKRISAQKGLLMFIKNNQQIESILEEPNLSYKYFRKVYIGREDTKKCLNNLEKNNNPICKKTLYPESIEGAVQYCNFKFQKYFRQSYKNTTLMTIKNIEPPLFNTIEKDKYKHFVLLNSRGLPVNCVKCDKRYDNEQLSLEAFINHYLLHGMQIIGLREEQSQDGSINILVTLGISKDKEIIKNINSSI
;
A
#
# COMPACT_ATOMS: atom_id res chain seq x y z
N MET A 1 29.24 6.17 18.36
CA MET A 1 28.34 6.63 17.28
C MET A 1 27.15 7.30 17.94
N ASP A 2 26.83 8.52 17.55
CA ASP A 2 25.66 9.22 18.07
C ASP A 2 24.38 8.50 17.61
N LYS A 3 23.41 8.39 18.52
CA LYS A 3 22.10 7.83 18.24
C LYS A 3 21.23 8.92 17.61
N ILE A 4 20.63 8.62 16.47
CA ILE A 4 19.69 9.52 15.82
C ILE A 4 18.25 9.04 16.04
N LYS A 5 17.29 9.95 15.97
CA LYS A 5 15.86 9.66 16.01
C LYS A 5 15.29 9.55 14.61
N TYR A 6 14.18 8.83 14.48
CA TYR A 6 13.39 8.84 13.25
C TYR A 6 13.07 10.28 12.82
N GLY A 7 13.29 10.58 11.54
CA GLY A 7 13.08 11.90 10.96
C GLY A 7 14.35 12.75 10.81
N GLU A 8 15.45 12.41 11.50
CA GLU A 8 16.74 13.09 11.36
C GLU A 8 17.53 12.61 10.13
N PHE A 9 16.87 12.58 8.96
CA PHE A 9 17.41 11.96 7.74
C PHE A 9 18.71 12.59 7.23
N ASP A 10 18.96 13.85 7.52
CA ASP A 10 20.18 14.54 7.09
C ASP A 10 21.43 14.07 7.87
N LYS A 11 21.25 13.41 9.02
CA LYS A 11 22.32 12.79 9.81
C LYS A 11 22.60 11.34 9.40
N ILE A 12 21.76 10.76 8.54
CA ILE A 12 21.93 9.38 8.08
C ILE A 12 22.98 9.36 6.97
N PRO A 13 24.02 8.52 7.06
CA PRO A 13 25.05 8.47 6.04
C PRO A 13 24.60 7.68 4.80
N ASP A 14 25.25 7.95 3.68
CA ASP A 14 24.94 7.29 2.41
C ASP A 14 25.29 5.80 2.42
N PHE A 15 24.39 5.00 1.86
CA PHE A 15 24.51 3.56 1.73
C PHE A 15 25.49 3.21 0.63
N ASN A 16 26.47 2.38 0.96
CA ASN A 16 27.55 1.97 0.08
C ASN A 16 27.72 0.45 0.05
N ASP A 17 28.57 0.00 -0.87
CA ASP A 17 28.79 -1.40 -1.23
C ASP A 17 29.70 -2.17 -0.27
N ASN A 18 30.39 -1.49 0.65
CA ASN A 18 31.13 -2.16 1.74
C ASN A 18 30.26 -2.44 2.98
N PHE A 19 29.03 -1.92 3.02
CA PHE A 19 28.08 -2.08 4.12
C PHE A 19 28.55 -1.49 5.47
N GLU A 20 29.65 -0.72 5.48
CA GLU A 20 30.27 -0.15 6.69
C GLU A 20 29.72 1.24 7.03
N ASN A 21 29.13 1.95 6.07
CA ASN A 21 28.67 3.32 6.30
C ASN A 21 27.27 3.36 6.90
N TYR A 22 27.18 3.56 8.23
CA TYR A 22 25.91 3.59 8.94
C TYR A 22 25.88 4.45 10.20
N CYS A 23 24.68 4.80 10.61
CA CYS A 23 24.36 5.39 11.91
C CYS A 23 23.47 4.44 12.72
N ILE A 24 23.28 4.76 14.00
CA ILE A 24 22.36 4.04 14.88
C ILE A 24 21.08 4.85 15.00
N GLU A 25 19.99 4.37 14.41
CA GLU A 25 18.66 4.96 14.56
C GLU A 25 17.92 4.32 15.73
N SER A 26 17.35 5.15 16.61
CA SER A 26 16.38 4.70 17.61
C SER A 26 14.96 4.84 17.07
N ASN A 27 14.22 3.73 16.99
CA ASN A 27 12.80 3.71 16.65
C ASN A 27 12.03 2.78 17.63
N ASN A 28 10.96 3.28 18.26
CA ASN A 28 10.11 2.50 19.18
C ASN A 28 10.87 1.65 20.22
N ASN A 29 11.91 2.23 20.84
CA ASN A 29 12.83 1.61 21.81
C ASN A 29 13.85 0.61 21.24
N TYR A 30 13.83 0.36 19.93
CA TYR A 30 14.84 -0.46 19.26
C TYR A 30 15.93 0.39 18.62
N LEU A 31 17.13 -0.17 18.54
CA LEU A 31 18.27 0.45 17.87
C LEU A 31 18.56 -0.32 16.60
N LEU A 32 18.50 0.36 15.46
CA LEU A 32 18.73 -0.24 14.15
C LEU A 32 19.90 0.42 13.45
N PRO A 33 20.75 -0.37 12.78
CA PRO A 33 21.82 0.17 11.97
C PRO A 33 21.20 0.70 10.66
N ALA A 34 21.35 1.99 10.37
CA ALA A 34 20.63 2.69 9.32
C ALA A 34 21.56 3.48 8.38
N SER A 35 21.19 3.50 7.10
CA SER A 35 21.84 4.26 6.02
C SER A 35 20.78 4.84 5.08
N LYS A 36 21.16 5.70 4.14
CA LYS A 36 20.23 6.28 3.16
C LYS A 36 20.77 6.20 1.74
N SER A 37 19.89 6.34 0.76
CA SER A 37 20.23 6.56 -0.63
C SER A 37 19.27 7.60 -1.19
N GLU A 38 19.80 8.72 -1.67
CA GLU A 38 18.98 9.82 -2.21
C GLU A 38 18.21 9.39 -3.48
N SER A 39 18.69 8.38 -4.20
CA SER A 39 18.07 7.85 -5.41
C SER A 39 17.85 6.34 -5.34
N TRP A 40 16.68 5.91 -5.80
CA TRP A 40 16.37 4.50 -6.00
C TRP A 40 17.33 3.81 -7.00
N ASP A 41 17.84 4.56 -7.98
CA ASP A 41 18.74 4.03 -8.99
C ASP A 41 20.12 3.72 -8.40
N THR A 42 20.68 4.67 -7.64
CA THR A 42 21.92 4.48 -6.86
C THR A 42 21.79 3.30 -5.91
N PHE A 43 20.67 3.19 -5.19
CA PHE A 43 20.41 2.03 -4.33
C PHE A 43 20.49 0.71 -5.09
N LEU A 44 19.81 0.57 -6.24
CA LEU A 44 19.85 -0.67 -7.01
C LEU A 44 21.25 -0.98 -7.56
N GLN A 45 22.00 0.04 -7.98
CA GLN A 45 23.40 -0.13 -8.40
C GLN A 45 24.30 -0.62 -7.26
N THR A 46 24.17 -0.03 -6.07
CA THR A 46 24.90 -0.46 -4.86
C THR A 46 24.54 -1.90 -4.49
N ILE A 47 23.26 -2.26 -4.51
CA ILE A 47 22.83 -3.65 -4.21
C ILE A 47 23.37 -4.63 -5.25
N ASN A 48 23.37 -4.30 -6.53
CA ASN A 48 23.95 -5.19 -7.56
C ASN A 48 25.44 -5.45 -7.33
N THR A 49 26.16 -4.48 -6.77
CA THR A 49 27.58 -4.63 -6.41
C THR A 49 27.76 -5.51 -5.16
N LEU A 50 26.89 -5.35 -4.16
CA LEU A 50 26.85 -6.15 -2.93
C LEU A 50 26.43 -7.61 -3.14
N ASN A 51 25.50 -7.86 -4.08
CA ASN A 51 24.77 -9.13 -4.17
C ASN A 51 25.53 -10.24 -4.92
N GLN A 52 26.87 -10.17 -5.01
CA GLN A 52 27.68 -11.23 -5.63
C GLN A 52 27.59 -12.58 -4.90
N ASN A 53 27.13 -12.60 -3.65
CA ASN A 53 26.97 -13.80 -2.82
C ASN A 53 25.50 -14.28 -2.69
N GLU A 54 24.53 -13.68 -3.39
CA GLU A 54 23.11 -14.06 -3.50
C GLU A 54 22.30 -14.32 -2.19
N ASN A 55 22.81 -13.97 -1.01
CA ASN A 55 22.14 -14.30 0.27
C ASN A 55 21.25 -13.18 0.82
N TRP A 56 21.16 -12.03 0.16
CA TRP A 56 20.41 -10.89 0.69
C TRP A 56 18.91 -11.00 0.37
N ILE A 57 18.08 -10.80 1.39
CA ILE A 57 16.63 -10.68 1.26
C ILE A 57 16.20 -9.26 1.63
N PHE A 58 15.13 -8.80 0.97
CA PHE A 58 14.69 -7.41 1.00
C PHE A 58 13.22 -7.29 1.40
N ARG A 59 12.90 -6.26 2.17
CA ARG A 59 11.51 -5.91 2.51
C ARG A 59 11.30 -4.40 2.43
N GLY A 60 10.32 -3.96 1.67
CA GLY A 60 9.92 -2.55 1.62
C GLY A 60 8.75 -2.25 2.55
N GLN A 61 8.75 -1.07 3.17
CA GLN A 61 7.56 -0.53 3.84
C GLN A 61 7.31 0.90 3.38
N ASN A 62 6.06 1.37 3.47
CA ASN A 62 5.74 2.74 3.06
C ASN A 62 6.20 3.78 4.07
N ASP A 63 6.30 3.43 5.36
CA ASP A 63 6.62 4.38 6.42
C ASP A 63 7.78 3.85 7.27
N GLY A 64 8.78 4.71 7.47
CA GLY A 64 9.96 4.38 8.27
C GLY A 64 9.70 4.31 9.77
N SER A 65 8.59 4.86 10.26
CA SER A 65 8.22 4.75 11.67
C SER A 65 7.64 3.37 12.05
N TRP A 66 7.24 2.57 11.06
CA TRP A 66 6.62 1.27 11.30
C TRP A 66 7.64 0.21 11.69
N ASP A 67 7.29 -0.57 12.70
CA ASP A 67 8.05 -1.75 13.10
C ASP A 67 7.89 -2.89 12.08
N LEU A 68 8.87 -3.78 12.01
CA LEU A 68 8.86 -5.09 11.34
C LEU A 68 8.01 -6.10 12.12
N LYS A 69 6.77 -5.70 12.37
CA LYS A 69 5.75 -6.47 13.06
C LYS A 69 4.80 -7.13 12.03
N PRO A 70 4.58 -8.45 12.08
CA PRO A 70 3.56 -9.13 11.27
C PRO A 70 2.18 -8.48 11.39
N SER A 71 1.39 -8.56 10.32
CA SER A 71 0.06 -7.92 10.26
C SER A 71 -0.89 -8.38 11.35
N LEU A 72 -0.85 -9.64 11.75
CA LEU A 72 -1.69 -10.17 12.81
C LEU A 72 -1.34 -9.58 14.18
N LEU A 73 -0.04 -9.39 14.46
CA LEU A 73 0.38 -8.75 15.71
C LEU A 73 0.11 -7.24 15.71
N ARG A 74 -0.17 -6.63 14.55
CA ARG A 74 -0.66 -5.24 14.47
C ARG A 74 -2.17 -5.18 14.74
N LEU A 75 -2.91 -6.21 14.34
CA LEU A 75 -4.35 -6.31 14.56
C LEU A 75 -4.67 -6.62 16.02
N CYS A 76 -3.98 -7.61 16.59
CA CYS A 76 -4.16 -8.07 17.95
C CYS A 76 -2.95 -7.68 18.79
N CYS A 77 -3.16 -7.01 19.93
CA CYS A 77 -2.10 -6.66 20.85
C CYS A 77 -1.65 -7.90 21.63
N ASN A 78 -0.63 -8.60 21.13
CA ASN A 78 -0.01 -9.79 21.71
C ASN A 78 -0.92 -11.04 21.71
N PRO A 79 -1.33 -11.54 20.53
CA PRO A 79 -2.06 -12.78 20.45
C PRO A 79 -1.24 -13.95 21.02
N ASN A 80 -1.93 -14.86 21.72
CA ASN A 80 -1.37 -16.11 22.19
C ASN A 80 -1.51 -17.22 21.13
N GLU A 81 -0.79 -18.33 21.29
CA GLU A 81 -0.78 -19.44 20.32
C GLU A 81 -2.19 -19.99 20.01
N GLN A 82 -3.08 -20.06 21.01
CA GLN A 82 -4.45 -20.54 20.83
C GLN A 82 -5.23 -19.64 19.87
N GLU A 83 -5.09 -18.32 19.97
CA GLU A 83 -5.76 -17.37 19.08
C GLU A 83 -5.28 -17.51 17.62
N PHE A 84 -4.00 -17.83 17.39
CA PHE A 84 -3.54 -18.16 16.03
C PHE A 84 -4.20 -19.42 15.50
N GLN A 85 -4.26 -20.47 16.33
CA GLN A 85 -4.88 -21.73 15.93
C GLN A 85 -6.37 -21.56 15.64
N GLU A 86 -7.09 -20.79 16.47
CA GLU A 86 -8.51 -20.49 16.24
C GLU A 86 -8.73 -19.74 14.94
N MET A 87 -7.94 -18.69 14.67
CA MET A 87 -8.06 -17.93 13.42
C MET A 87 -7.70 -18.78 12.18
N LEU A 88 -6.66 -19.61 12.29
CA LEU A 88 -6.30 -20.52 11.21
C LEU A 88 -7.38 -21.58 10.98
N ASN A 89 -7.95 -22.15 12.05
CA ASN A 89 -9.03 -23.12 11.97
C ASN A 89 -10.30 -22.52 11.37
N LEU A 90 -10.63 -21.26 11.71
CA LEU A 90 -11.71 -20.53 11.06
C LEU A 90 -11.48 -20.45 9.55
N PHE A 91 -10.29 -20.03 9.13
CA PHE A 91 -9.94 -19.99 7.71
C PHE A 91 -10.07 -21.36 7.02
N LYS A 92 -9.52 -22.42 7.64
CA LYS A 92 -9.65 -23.80 7.13
C LYS A 92 -11.11 -24.24 6.99
N ASN A 93 -11.94 -23.95 7.99
CA ASN A 93 -13.34 -24.35 8.02
C ASN A 93 -14.14 -23.63 6.94
N THR A 94 -13.93 -22.31 6.79
CA THR A 94 -14.53 -21.52 5.71
C THR A 94 -14.14 -22.06 4.32
N LEU A 95 -12.88 -22.44 4.10
CA LEU A 95 -12.47 -23.07 2.84
C LEU A 95 -13.26 -24.36 2.55
N ILE A 96 -13.59 -25.16 3.57
CA ILE A 96 -14.37 -26.40 3.40
C ILE A 96 -15.81 -26.09 3.05
N GLU A 97 -16.43 -25.19 3.80
CA GLU A 97 -17.82 -24.77 3.60
C GLU A 97 -18.03 -24.20 2.19
N MET A 98 -17.05 -23.48 1.67
CA MET A 98 -17.05 -22.94 0.30
C MET A 98 -16.66 -23.97 -0.78
N GLY A 99 -16.39 -25.23 -0.41
CA GLY A 99 -15.99 -26.28 -1.36
C GLY A 99 -14.56 -26.15 -1.90
N LEU A 100 -13.73 -25.30 -1.31
CA LEU A 100 -12.35 -24.99 -1.72
C LEU A 100 -11.33 -25.99 -1.13
N LYS A 101 -11.68 -27.28 -1.08
CA LYS A 101 -10.91 -28.34 -0.40
C LYS A 101 -9.48 -28.53 -0.93
N LYS A 102 -9.19 -28.10 -2.16
CA LYS A 102 -7.84 -28.16 -2.74
C LYS A 102 -6.79 -27.39 -1.94
N TYR A 103 -7.19 -26.34 -1.22
CA TYR A 103 -6.29 -25.53 -0.38
C TYR A 103 -6.10 -26.08 1.04
N ARG A 104 -6.75 -27.20 1.39
CA ARG A 104 -6.68 -27.78 2.75
C ARG A 104 -5.47 -28.68 2.97
N ARG A 105 -4.97 -29.36 1.93
CA ARG A 105 -3.98 -30.47 2.04
C ARG A 105 -2.54 -29.98 2.19
N VAL A 106 -2.34 -28.98 3.04
CA VAL A 106 -1.06 -28.34 3.27
C VAL A 106 -0.92 -28.11 4.77
N ASP A 107 0.30 -28.13 5.29
CA ASP A 107 0.54 -27.95 6.73
C ASP A 107 0.15 -26.54 7.22
N ASN A 108 0.15 -26.31 8.54
CA ASN A 108 -0.27 -25.02 9.10
C ASN A 108 0.53 -23.82 8.57
N THR A 109 1.83 -23.98 8.34
CA THR A 109 2.69 -22.93 7.81
C THR A 109 2.28 -22.61 6.38
N GLN A 110 2.09 -23.64 5.55
CA GLN A 110 1.61 -23.49 4.18
C GLN A 110 0.23 -22.81 4.12
N GLN A 111 -0.67 -23.15 5.03
CA GLN A 111 -1.98 -22.51 5.11
C GLN A 111 -1.87 -21.03 5.49
N TRP A 112 -0.96 -20.66 6.40
CA TRP A 112 -0.65 -19.26 6.67
C TRP A 112 -0.09 -18.54 5.45
N CYS A 113 0.75 -19.21 4.66
CA CYS A 113 1.31 -18.65 3.44
C CYS A 113 0.21 -18.35 2.41
N ILE A 114 -0.70 -19.30 2.18
CA ILE A 114 -1.88 -19.11 1.34
C ILE A 114 -2.77 -18.00 1.90
N ALA A 115 -3.09 -18.02 3.19
CA ALA A 115 -3.96 -17.03 3.80
C ALA A 115 -3.39 -15.60 3.64
N ARG A 116 -2.09 -15.45 3.91
CA ARG A 116 -1.35 -14.19 3.75
C ARG A 116 -1.42 -13.66 2.32
N HIS A 117 -1.27 -14.54 1.33
CA HIS A 117 -1.45 -14.19 -0.08
C HIS A 117 -2.80 -13.48 -0.28
N TYR A 118 -3.89 -14.10 0.15
CA TYR A 118 -5.24 -13.54 -0.07
C TYR A 118 -5.61 -12.39 0.90
N GLY A 119 -4.61 -11.83 1.60
CA GLY A 119 -4.79 -10.63 2.42
C GLY A 119 -5.25 -10.91 3.84
N LEU A 120 -5.30 -12.17 4.28
CA LEU A 120 -5.56 -12.47 5.69
C LEU A 120 -4.40 -11.93 6.55
N PRO A 121 -4.69 -11.24 7.67
CA PRO A 121 -3.69 -10.98 8.68
C PRO A 121 -3.01 -12.29 9.09
N SER A 122 -1.68 -12.32 9.12
CA SER A 122 -0.90 -13.52 9.41
C SER A 122 0.28 -13.23 10.35
N PRO A 123 0.84 -14.27 11.00
CA PRO A 123 2.09 -14.17 11.77
C PRO A 123 3.34 -14.02 10.89
N ALA A 124 3.20 -14.02 9.56
CA ALA A 124 4.32 -13.99 8.64
C ALA A 124 4.71 -12.55 8.23
N LEU A 125 6.00 -12.36 7.97
CA LEU A 125 6.55 -11.20 7.26
C LEU A 125 6.99 -11.62 5.86
N ASP A 126 6.57 -10.85 4.86
CA ASP A 126 6.98 -11.05 3.47
C ASP A 126 8.35 -10.42 3.22
N TRP A 127 9.27 -11.20 2.68
CA TRP A 127 10.57 -10.79 2.17
C TRP A 127 10.68 -11.20 0.70
N SER A 128 11.62 -10.62 -0.02
CA SER A 128 11.88 -10.95 -1.43
C SER A 128 13.37 -11.05 -1.70
N TYR A 129 13.77 -11.96 -2.58
CA TYR A 129 15.12 -12.02 -3.14
C TYR A 129 15.41 -10.88 -4.12
N ASP A 130 14.39 -10.14 -4.55
CA ASP A 130 14.54 -9.09 -5.55
C ASP A 130 14.37 -7.70 -4.91
N PRO A 131 15.45 -6.89 -4.84
CA PRO A 131 15.39 -5.57 -4.21
C PRO A 131 14.38 -4.64 -4.90
N ARG A 132 14.09 -4.89 -6.18
CA ARG A 132 13.13 -4.13 -6.96
C ARG A 132 11.68 -4.41 -6.51
N VAL A 133 11.39 -5.62 -6.03
CA VAL A 133 10.08 -5.98 -5.45
C VAL A 133 9.89 -5.28 -4.10
N ALA A 134 10.91 -5.27 -3.25
CA ALA A 134 10.89 -4.51 -2.01
C ALA A 134 10.68 -3.00 -2.27
N LEU A 135 11.42 -2.44 -3.22
CA LEU A 135 11.27 -1.05 -3.65
C LEU A 135 9.85 -0.75 -4.16
N PHE A 136 9.26 -1.63 -4.96
CA PHE A 136 7.86 -1.51 -5.39
C PHE A 136 6.90 -1.40 -4.21
N PHE A 137 6.99 -2.31 -3.23
CA PHE A 137 6.10 -2.28 -2.05
C PHE A 137 6.34 -1.07 -1.15
N ALA A 138 7.57 -0.57 -1.08
CA ALA A 138 7.88 0.65 -0.35
C ALA A 138 7.17 1.87 -0.95
N ILE A 139 7.04 1.94 -2.28
CA ILE A 139 6.59 3.15 -2.98
C ILE A 139 5.22 3.07 -3.65
N GLU A 140 4.60 1.90 -3.83
CA GLU A 140 3.39 1.75 -4.66
C GLU A 140 2.20 2.64 -4.22
N ASN A 141 2.10 2.94 -2.93
CA ASN A 141 1.03 3.76 -2.35
C ASN A 141 1.42 5.23 -2.13
N PHE A 142 2.50 5.73 -2.74
CA PHE A 142 3.03 7.09 -2.52
C PHE A 142 2.03 8.23 -2.80
N GLN A 143 0.95 7.96 -3.53
CA GLN A 143 -0.04 8.97 -3.91
C GLN A 143 -1.18 9.10 -2.91
N THR A 144 -1.45 8.04 -2.12
CA THR A 144 -2.60 7.98 -1.20
C THR A 144 -2.20 8.23 0.25
N THR A 145 -0.90 8.27 0.56
CA THR A 145 -0.42 8.56 1.91
C THR A 145 -0.42 10.07 2.17
N THR A 146 -1.08 10.48 3.25
CA THR A 146 -1.15 11.88 3.70
C THR A 146 0.17 12.34 4.33
N ASN A 147 0.94 11.41 4.89
CA ASN A 147 2.28 11.64 5.44
C ASN A 147 3.32 11.22 4.40
N LYS A 148 3.78 12.20 3.59
CA LYS A 148 4.89 11.99 2.66
C LYS A 148 6.19 12.40 3.34
N THR A 149 6.78 11.49 4.11
CA THR A 149 8.17 11.67 4.53
C THR A 149 9.09 11.68 3.31
N ARG A 150 10.27 12.33 3.41
CA ARG A 150 11.22 12.45 2.29
C ARG A 150 11.74 11.08 1.79
N TYR A 151 11.65 10.04 2.61
CA TYR A 151 12.20 8.72 2.35
C TYR A 151 11.18 7.59 2.56
N VAL A 152 11.45 6.43 1.98
CA VAL A 152 10.82 5.14 2.32
C VAL A 152 11.86 4.16 2.85
N PRO A 153 11.54 3.29 3.82
CA PRO A 153 12.46 2.26 4.28
C PRO A 153 12.46 1.02 3.37
N ILE A 154 13.66 0.52 3.08
CA ILE A 154 13.91 -0.85 2.63
C ILE A 154 14.80 -1.53 3.67
N TYR A 155 14.41 -2.71 4.11
CA TYR A 155 15.17 -3.53 5.02
C TYR A 155 15.92 -4.59 4.23
N ILE A 156 17.17 -4.84 4.62
CA ILE A 156 18.06 -5.84 4.05
C ILE A 156 18.44 -6.80 5.17
N PHE A 157 18.40 -8.11 4.91
CA PHE A 157 18.81 -9.14 5.86
C PHE A 157 19.60 -10.24 5.13
N ASP A 158 20.74 -10.67 5.68
CA ASP A 158 21.50 -11.84 5.22
C ASP A 158 20.77 -13.14 5.62
N LYS A 159 20.21 -13.84 4.63
CA LYS A 159 19.53 -15.12 4.81
C LYS A 159 20.43 -16.18 5.44
N SER A 160 21.72 -16.21 5.10
CA SER A 160 22.65 -17.22 5.61
C SER A 160 22.88 -17.06 7.11
N ILE A 161 22.84 -15.83 7.63
CA ILE A 161 22.91 -15.54 9.06
C ILE A 161 21.60 -15.95 9.74
N ILE A 162 20.44 -15.77 9.09
CA ILE A 162 19.16 -16.27 9.61
C ILE A 162 19.23 -17.78 9.81
N GLU A 163 19.64 -18.53 8.78
CA GLU A 163 19.69 -20.00 8.78
C GLU A 163 20.76 -20.57 9.74
N LYS A 164 21.85 -19.84 10.00
CA LYS A 164 22.92 -20.30 10.90
C LYS A 164 22.70 -19.87 12.34
N LYS A 165 22.39 -18.59 12.55
CA LYS A 165 22.36 -17.93 13.86
C LYS A 165 20.96 -17.85 14.46
N PHE A 166 19.96 -17.57 13.63
CA PHE A 166 18.59 -17.32 14.09
C PHE A 166 17.63 -18.48 13.84
N LYS A 167 18.11 -19.66 13.38
CA LYS A 167 17.28 -20.83 13.05
C LYS A 167 16.32 -21.29 14.15
N GLU A 168 16.69 -21.09 15.42
CA GLU A 168 15.85 -21.48 16.55
C GLU A 168 14.73 -20.47 16.84
N LEU A 169 14.85 -19.23 16.34
CA LEU A 169 13.91 -18.14 16.56
C LEU A 169 13.10 -17.80 15.30
N ILE A 170 13.69 -17.99 14.12
CA ILE A 170 13.13 -17.64 12.83
C ILE A 170 12.97 -18.91 11.99
N ASN A 171 11.74 -19.17 11.55
CA ASN A 171 11.44 -20.14 10.51
C ASN A 171 11.25 -19.41 9.18
N LEU A 172 12.09 -19.71 8.20
CA LEU A 172 11.95 -19.22 6.83
C LEU A 172 11.18 -20.26 6.01
N TYR A 173 10.09 -19.82 5.40
CA TYR A 173 9.32 -20.60 4.45
C TYR A 173 9.57 -20.07 3.04
N ASP A 174 10.24 -20.89 2.23
CA ASP A 174 10.73 -20.53 0.89
C ASP A 174 10.35 -21.62 -0.12
N ASP A 175 9.05 -21.75 -0.34
CA ASP A 175 8.49 -22.67 -1.34
C ASP A 175 7.87 -21.84 -2.46
N GLN A 176 8.63 -21.72 -3.55
CA GLN A 176 8.20 -20.98 -4.74
C GLN A 176 7.10 -21.70 -5.52
N ASP A 177 6.90 -23.01 -5.29
CA ASP A 177 5.94 -23.83 -6.01
C ASP A 177 4.57 -23.88 -5.32
N LEU A 178 4.51 -23.52 -4.03
CA LEU A 178 3.26 -23.48 -3.26
C LEU A 178 2.20 -22.59 -3.91
N ASP A 179 2.61 -21.42 -4.40
CA ASP A 179 1.72 -20.42 -4.96
C ASP A 179 2.43 -19.49 -5.96
N LYS A 180 1.77 -19.21 -7.08
CA LYS A 180 2.33 -18.39 -8.18
C LYS A 180 2.71 -16.98 -7.77
N ARG A 181 2.10 -16.39 -6.74
CA ARG A 181 2.47 -15.07 -6.23
C ARG A 181 3.73 -15.11 -5.39
N ILE A 182 3.98 -16.18 -4.65
CA ILE A 182 5.26 -16.34 -3.94
C ILE A 182 6.38 -16.32 -4.99
N SER A 183 6.26 -17.16 -6.02
CA SER A 183 7.15 -17.17 -7.18
C SER A 183 7.28 -15.80 -7.87
N ALA A 184 6.16 -15.16 -8.20
CA ALA A 184 6.17 -13.89 -8.92
C ALA A 184 6.78 -12.73 -8.12
N GLN A 185 6.67 -12.76 -6.78
CA GLN A 185 7.29 -11.81 -5.89
C GLN A 185 8.72 -12.19 -5.53
N LYS A 186 9.22 -13.35 -6.02
CA LYS A 186 10.47 -13.98 -5.58
C LYS A 186 10.52 -14.00 -4.05
N GLY A 187 9.39 -14.36 -3.46
CA GLY A 187 9.06 -14.07 -2.08
C GLY A 187 9.46 -15.22 -1.16
N LEU A 188 9.76 -14.89 0.09
CA LEU A 188 9.86 -15.86 1.17
C LEU A 188 9.13 -15.30 2.38
N LEU A 189 8.58 -16.19 3.20
CA LEU A 189 7.80 -15.83 4.37
C LEU A 189 8.59 -16.14 5.62
N MET A 190 8.71 -15.14 6.49
CA MET A 190 9.45 -15.24 7.75
C MET A 190 8.46 -15.33 8.91
N PHE A 191 8.59 -16.38 9.72
CA PHE A 191 7.83 -16.57 10.95
C PHE A 191 8.78 -16.47 12.14
N ILE A 192 8.44 -15.63 13.11
CA ILE A 192 9.25 -15.41 14.31
C ILE A 192 8.55 -16.09 15.47
N LYS A 193 9.26 -16.99 16.17
CA LYS A 193 8.72 -17.69 17.35
C LYS A 193 8.32 -16.69 18.44
N ASN A 194 7.38 -17.10 19.28
CA ASN A 194 6.88 -16.31 20.41
C ASN A 194 6.30 -14.94 20.02
N ASN A 195 5.93 -14.75 18.75
CA ASN A 195 5.28 -13.54 18.26
C ASN A 195 6.07 -12.27 18.54
N GLN A 196 7.40 -12.39 18.49
CA GLN A 196 8.32 -11.28 18.65
C GLN A 196 8.45 -10.47 17.36
N GLN A 197 9.00 -9.26 17.46
CA GLN A 197 9.34 -8.42 16.32
C GLN A 197 10.82 -8.63 15.97
N ILE A 198 11.19 -8.45 14.70
CA ILE A 198 12.58 -8.65 14.26
C ILE A 198 13.54 -7.79 15.09
N GLU A 199 13.18 -6.55 15.32
CA GLU A 199 13.99 -5.58 16.06
C GLU A 199 14.38 -6.06 17.46
N SER A 200 13.54 -6.89 18.09
CA SER A 200 13.77 -7.39 19.46
C SER A 200 14.75 -8.56 19.54
N ILE A 201 15.03 -9.23 18.43
CA ILE A 201 15.91 -10.41 18.38
C ILE A 201 17.27 -10.11 17.72
N LEU A 202 17.41 -8.94 17.10
CA LEU A 202 18.68 -8.50 16.54
C LEU A 202 19.68 -8.20 17.65
N GLU A 203 20.96 -8.40 17.36
CA GLU A 203 22.03 -7.92 18.24
C GLU A 203 22.14 -6.39 18.19
N GLU A 204 22.92 -5.87 19.14
CA GLU A 204 23.33 -4.47 19.16
C GLU A 204 23.82 -4.00 17.78
N PRO A 205 23.51 -2.76 17.37
CA PRO A 205 23.81 -2.23 16.04
C PRO A 205 25.26 -2.38 15.59
N ASN A 206 26.22 -2.37 16.51
CA ASN A 206 27.65 -2.55 16.23
C ASN A 206 28.01 -3.99 15.80
N LEU A 207 27.10 -4.95 15.92
CA LEU A 207 27.22 -6.32 15.42
C LEU A 207 26.22 -6.57 14.30
N SER A 208 24.97 -6.15 14.47
CA SER A 208 23.91 -6.42 13.50
C SER A 208 24.06 -5.68 12.18
N TYR A 209 24.81 -4.57 12.13
CA TYR A 209 25.07 -3.85 10.90
C TYR A 209 25.69 -4.71 9.78
N LYS A 210 26.33 -5.84 10.13
CA LYS A 210 26.98 -6.74 9.16
C LYS A 210 26.01 -7.59 8.37
N TYR A 211 24.80 -7.79 8.89
CA TYR A 211 23.83 -8.74 8.32
C TYR A 211 22.41 -8.18 8.25
N PHE A 212 22.14 -7.03 8.87
CA PHE A 212 20.84 -6.37 8.86
C PHE A 212 21.01 -4.87 8.66
N ARG A 213 20.17 -4.27 7.81
CA ARG A 213 20.24 -2.84 7.50
C ARG A 213 18.87 -2.27 7.21
N LYS A 214 18.56 -1.10 7.77
CA LYS A 214 17.46 -0.24 7.32
C LYS A 214 18.03 0.84 6.38
N VAL A 215 17.68 0.78 5.10
CA VAL A 215 18.10 1.75 4.08
C VAL A 215 16.93 2.66 3.72
N TYR A 216 17.10 3.97 3.91
CA TYR A 216 16.13 4.97 3.49
C TYR A 216 16.32 5.37 2.04
N ILE A 217 15.30 5.24 1.21
CA ILE A 217 15.34 5.58 -0.22
C ILE A 217 14.57 6.87 -0.48
N GLY A 218 15.21 7.84 -1.14
CA GLY A 218 14.61 9.14 -1.47
C GLY A 218 13.36 8.99 -2.34
N ARG A 219 12.32 9.78 -2.02
CA ARG A 219 11.03 9.76 -2.75
C ARG A 219 10.96 10.70 -3.96
N GLU A 220 11.98 11.50 -4.20
CA GLU A 220 11.96 12.60 -5.19
C GLU A 220 11.51 12.11 -6.58
N ASP A 221 11.97 10.93 -6.99
CA ASP A 221 11.73 10.34 -8.31
C ASP A 221 10.85 9.08 -8.30
N THR A 222 9.97 8.89 -7.30
CA THR A 222 9.10 7.69 -7.21
C THR A 222 8.32 7.39 -8.50
N LYS A 223 7.85 8.40 -9.22
CA LYS A 223 7.15 8.20 -10.52
C LYS A 223 8.07 7.59 -11.57
N LYS A 224 9.32 8.06 -11.66
CA LYS A 224 10.32 7.52 -12.58
C LYS A 224 10.69 6.10 -12.18
N CYS A 225 10.86 5.85 -10.88
CA CYS A 225 11.09 4.52 -10.33
C CYS A 225 10.02 3.51 -10.75
N LEU A 226 8.73 3.81 -10.50
CA LEU A 226 7.63 2.92 -10.89
C LEU A 226 7.57 2.67 -12.41
N ASN A 227 7.84 3.69 -13.22
CA ASN A 227 7.90 3.50 -14.68
C ASN A 227 9.11 2.65 -15.10
N ASN A 228 10.26 2.77 -14.43
CA ASN A 228 11.43 1.93 -14.68
C ASN A 228 11.13 0.47 -14.33
N LEU A 229 10.61 0.22 -13.13
CA LEU A 229 10.21 -1.10 -12.66
C LEU A 229 9.26 -1.80 -13.63
N GLU A 230 8.33 -1.06 -14.25
CA GLU A 230 7.37 -1.61 -15.21
C GLU A 230 7.94 -1.86 -16.63
N LYS A 231 8.97 -1.12 -17.06
CA LYS A 231 9.48 -1.19 -18.45
C LYS A 231 10.58 -2.23 -18.69
N ASN A 232 11.12 -2.84 -17.63
CA ASN A 232 12.22 -3.79 -17.74
C ASN A 232 11.79 -5.13 -18.36
N ASN A 233 12.75 -5.92 -18.85
CA ASN A 233 12.51 -7.27 -19.42
C ASN A 233 11.74 -8.22 -18.49
N ASN A 234 11.80 -7.97 -17.18
CA ASN A 234 10.96 -8.61 -16.17
C ASN A 234 10.20 -7.51 -15.39
N PRO A 235 8.99 -7.12 -15.83
CA PRO A 235 8.24 -6.02 -15.24
C PRO A 235 7.82 -6.28 -13.79
N ILE A 236 8.00 -5.28 -12.93
CA ILE A 236 7.49 -5.30 -11.55
C ILE A 236 6.34 -4.32 -11.44
N CYS A 237 5.12 -4.87 -11.43
CA CYS A 237 3.89 -4.13 -11.28
C CYS A 237 2.80 -5.02 -10.69
N LYS A 238 1.64 -4.46 -10.34
CA LYS A 238 0.53 -5.24 -9.77
C LYS A 238 0.09 -6.42 -10.64
N LYS A 239 0.12 -6.26 -11.97
CA LYS A 239 -0.23 -7.35 -12.90
C LYS A 239 0.72 -8.55 -12.79
N THR A 240 2.03 -8.29 -12.63
CA THR A 240 3.03 -9.36 -12.57
C THR A 240 3.20 -9.91 -11.17
N LEU A 241 3.12 -9.07 -10.13
CA LEU A 241 3.26 -9.48 -8.73
C LEU A 241 2.02 -10.16 -8.14
N TYR A 242 0.88 -10.11 -8.82
CA TYR A 242 -0.39 -10.73 -8.41
C TYR A 242 -0.98 -11.53 -9.58
N PRO A 243 -0.29 -12.60 -10.04
CA PRO A 243 -0.74 -13.38 -11.17
C PRO A 243 -2.07 -14.08 -10.87
N GLU A 244 -2.89 -14.28 -11.90
CA GLU A 244 -4.17 -15.00 -11.81
C GLU A 244 -5.14 -14.42 -10.75
N SER A 245 -4.97 -13.14 -10.41
CA SER A 245 -5.77 -12.45 -9.42
C SER A 245 -6.62 -11.35 -10.06
N ILE A 246 -7.95 -11.45 -9.88
CA ILE A 246 -8.88 -10.36 -10.23
C ILE A 246 -8.53 -9.09 -9.45
N GLU A 247 -8.13 -9.23 -8.18
CA GLU A 247 -7.68 -8.10 -7.36
C GLU A 247 -6.46 -7.43 -8.00
N GLY A 248 -5.45 -8.21 -8.40
CA GLY A 248 -4.27 -7.71 -9.10
C GLY A 248 -4.60 -6.96 -10.37
N ALA A 249 -5.50 -7.52 -11.20
CA ALA A 249 -5.99 -6.91 -12.43
C ALA A 249 -6.72 -5.58 -12.17
N VAL A 250 -7.67 -5.58 -11.22
CA VAL A 250 -8.45 -4.38 -10.85
C VAL A 250 -7.52 -3.29 -10.33
N GLN A 251 -6.59 -3.62 -9.43
CA GLN A 251 -5.66 -2.63 -8.88
C GLN A 251 -4.71 -2.08 -9.94
N TYR A 252 -4.22 -2.91 -10.87
CA TYR A 252 -3.40 -2.46 -12.00
C TYR A 252 -4.16 -1.50 -12.92
N CYS A 253 -5.40 -1.85 -13.31
CA CYS A 253 -6.25 -1.01 -14.14
C CYS A 253 -6.56 0.32 -13.45
N ASN A 254 -6.89 0.30 -12.15
CA ASN A 254 -7.11 1.52 -11.37
C ASN A 254 -5.89 2.46 -11.41
N PHE A 255 -4.68 1.92 -11.27
CA PHE A 255 -3.45 2.71 -11.37
C PHE A 255 -3.27 3.31 -12.78
N LYS A 256 -3.53 2.52 -13.84
CA LYS A 256 -3.44 2.99 -15.23
C LYS A 256 -4.48 4.05 -15.56
N PHE A 257 -5.72 3.88 -15.11
CA PHE A 257 -6.77 4.87 -15.27
C PHE A 257 -6.40 6.18 -14.59
N GLN A 258 -5.92 6.17 -13.35
CA GLN A 258 -5.46 7.38 -12.67
C GLN A 258 -4.38 8.13 -13.48
N LYS A 259 -3.46 7.40 -14.13
CA LYS A 259 -2.44 8.00 -15.01
C LYS A 259 -3.06 8.62 -16.26
N TYR A 260 -3.95 7.89 -16.93
CA TYR A 260 -4.66 8.35 -18.13
C TYR A 260 -5.50 9.60 -17.86
N PHE A 261 -6.32 9.59 -16.81
CA PHE A 261 -7.17 10.71 -16.45
C PHE A 261 -6.33 11.96 -16.11
N ARG A 262 -5.22 11.83 -15.36
CA ARG A 262 -4.36 13.00 -15.11
C ARG A 262 -3.70 13.59 -16.35
N GLN A 263 -3.35 12.75 -17.32
CA GLN A 263 -2.76 13.21 -18.58
C GLN A 263 -3.79 13.87 -19.49
N SER A 264 -5.00 13.32 -19.53
CA SER A 264 -6.10 13.80 -20.38
C SER A 264 -6.75 15.06 -19.81
N TYR A 265 -6.77 15.22 -18.48
CA TYR A 265 -7.44 16.32 -17.79
C TYR A 265 -6.46 17.18 -16.97
N LYS A 266 -5.34 17.61 -17.59
CA LYS A 266 -4.22 18.35 -16.94
C LYS A 266 -4.62 19.59 -16.13
N ASN A 267 -5.76 20.22 -16.42
CA ASN A 267 -6.27 21.42 -15.74
C ASN A 267 -7.26 21.08 -14.60
N THR A 268 -7.34 19.81 -14.19
CA THR A 268 -8.20 19.36 -13.09
C THR A 268 -7.50 19.56 -11.74
N THR A 269 -7.77 20.68 -11.09
CA THR A 269 -7.47 20.84 -9.66
C THR A 269 -8.46 19.99 -8.87
N LEU A 270 -8.00 18.86 -8.30
CA LEU A 270 -8.75 18.12 -7.30
C LEU A 270 -8.83 18.99 -6.03
N MET A 271 -9.97 19.66 -5.81
CA MET A 271 -10.19 20.40 -4.57
C MET A 271 -10.31 19.41 -3.40
N THR A 272 -9.52 19.63 -2.35
CA THR A 272 -9.59 18.87 -1.11
C THR A 272 -10.52 19.61 -0.13
N ILE A 273 -11.38 18.87 0.58
CA ILE A 273 -12.56 19.28 1.39
C ILE A 273 -12.38 20.47 2.36
N LYS A 274 -11.17 20.99 2.60
CA LYS A 274 -10.97 22.02 3.63
C LYS A 274 -11.58 23.40 3.30
N ASN A 275 -12.07 23.64 2.09
CA ASN A 275 -12.48 24.98 1.64
C ASN A 275 -13.91 25.08 1.04
N ILE A 276 -14.78 24.08 1.21
CA ILE A 276 -16.14 24.15 0.64
C ILE A 276 -17.12 24.50 1.77
N GLU A 277 -17.48 25.78 1.88
CA GLU A 277 -18.68 26.17 2.62
C GLU A 277 -19.93 25.91 1.77
N PRO A 278 -21.02 25.37 2.36
CA PRO A 278 -22.26 25.10 1.65
C PRO A 278 -23.09 26.39 1.52
N PRO A 279 -23.02 27.07 0.36
CA PRO A 279 -24.27 27.48 -0.30
C PRO A 279 -24.22 27.51 -1.85
N LEU A 280 -23.22 26.92 -2.52
CA LEU A 280 -23.06 27.06 -3.98
C LEU A 280 -24.17 26.40 -4.84
N PHE A 281 -24.99 25.50 -4.29
CA PHE A 281 -25.93 24.69 -5.09
C PHE A 281 -27.17 25.45 -5.59
N ASN A 282 -27.56 26.53 -4.91
CA ASN A 282 -28.73 27.33 -5.30
C ASN A 282 -28.47 28.21 -6.55
N THR A 283 -27.26 28.18 -7.11
CA THR A 283 -26.86 29.00 -8.27
C THR A 283 -26.72 28.23 -9.58
N ILE A 284 -26.99 26.92 -9.60
CA ILE A 284 -26.81 26.09 -10.80
C ILE A 284 -28.09 26.10 -11.65
N GLU A 285 -28.04 26.75 -12.82
CA GLU A 285 -29.14 26.78 -13.81
C GLU A 285 -29.28 25.42 -14.52
N LYS A 286 -30.13 24.53 -14.00
CA LYS A 286 -30.32 23.13 -14.45
C LYS A 286 -30.54 22.97 -15.97
N ASP A 287 -31.00 24.00 -16.67
CA ASP A 287 -31.28 23.98 -18.12
C ASP A 287 -30.06 24.13 -19.04
N LYS A 288 -28.88 24.46 -18.52
CA LYS A 288 -27.65 24.71 -19.31
C LYS A 288 -26.78 23.47 -19.57
N TYR A 289 -27.03 22.37 -18.89
CA TYR A 289 -26.07 21.27 -18.78
C TYR A 289 -26.60 19.96 -19.34
N LYS A 290 -25.74 19.20 -20.03
CA LYS A 290 -26.13 17.99 -20.80
C LYS A 290 -25.80 16.67 -20.08
N HIS A 291 -24.77 16.64 -19.22
CA HIS A 291 -24.41 15.46 -18.43
C HIS A 291 -23.86 15.84 -17.05
N PHE A 292 -24.09 14.97 -16.07
CA PHE A 292 -23.49 15.00 -14.74
C PHE A 292 -22.60 13.79 -14.54
N VAL A 293 -21.31 14.02 -14.25
CA VAL A 293 -20.34 12.94 -14.02
C VAL A 293 -19.94 12.95 -12.55
N LEU A 294 -20.17 11.83 -11.88
CA LEU A 294 -19.90 11.66 -10.47
C LEU A 294 -18.52 11.05 -10.27
N LEU A 295 -17.64 11.74 -9.54
CA LEU A 295 -16.28 11.29 -9.28
C LEU A 295 -16.13 10.86 -7.82
N ASN A 296 -15.32 9.83 -7.52
CA ASN A 296 -14.97 9.49 -6.13
C ASN A 296 -13.87 10.41 -5.59
N SER A 297 -13.50 10.23 -4.32
CA SER A 297 -12.42 10.94 -3.64
C SER A 297 -11.03 10.83 -4.28
N ARG A 298 -10.87 9.99 -5.31
CA ARG A 298 -9.65 9.84 -6.11
C ARG A 298 -9.79 10.40 -7.53
N GLY A 299 -10.89 11.08 -7.84
CA GLY A 299 -11.17 11.68 -9.15
C GLY A 299 -11.57 10.67 -10.22
N LEU A 300 -11.95 9.45 -9.85
CA LEU A 300 -12.41 8.42 -10.80
C LEU A 300 -13.92 8.49 -10.97
N PRO A 301 -14.44 8.38 -12.21
CA PRO A 301 -15.88 8.35 -12.44
C PRO A 301 -16.50 7.10 -11.80
N VAL A 302 -17.50 7.35 -10.96
CA VAL A 302 -18.33 6.36 -10.27
C VAL A 302 -19.63 6.16 -11.04
N ASN A 303 -20.18 7.23 -11.61
CA ASN A 303 -21.42 7.20 -12.37
C ASN A 303 -21.53 8.40 -13.32
N CYS A 304 -22.35 8.30 -14.37
CA CYS A 304 -22.63 9.39 -15.32
C CYS A 304 -24.13 9.41 -15.63
N VAL A 305 -24.78 10.56 -15.45
CA VAL A 305 -26.21 10.75 -15.74
C VAL A 305 -26.36 11.75 -16.87
N LYS A 306 -27.15 11.38 -17.89
CA LYS A 306 -27.49 12.28 -19.00
C LYS A 306 -28.65 13.17 -18.60
N CYS A 307 -28.48 14.47 -18.75
CA CYS A 307 -29.47 15.48 -18.42
C CYS A 307 -30.37 15.71 -19.65
N ASP A 308 -31.18 14.70 -20.01
CA ASP A 308 -32.20 14.88 -21.04
C ASP A 308 -33.44 15.53 -20.42
N LYS A 309 -33.89 16.64 -21.01
CA LYS A 309 -35.20 17.25 -20.72
C LYS A 309 -36.27 16.25 -21.18
N ARG A 310 -37.02 15.71 -20.21
CA ARG A 310 -38.07 14.66 -20.29
C ARG A 310 -37.56 13.25 -20.00
N TYR A 311 -37.40 12.98 -18.71
CA TYR A 311 -37.72 11.67 -18.16
C TYR A 311 -39.10 11.76 -17.52
N ASP A 312 -40.13 11.67 -18.36
CA ASP A 312 -41.49 11.39 -17.90
C ASP A 312 -41.52 9.92 -17.45
N ASN A 313 -41.29 9.69 -16.14
CA ASN A 313 -42.06 8.79 -15.27
C ASN A 313 -41.31 8.15 -14.08
N GLU A 314 -40.03 8.38 -13.85
CA GLU A 314 -39.43 8.12 -12.52
C GLU A 314 -38.46 9.25 -12.15
N GLN A 315 -38.79 9.98 -11.09
CA GLN A 315 -38.08 11.15 -10.59
C GLN A 315 -36.64 10.81 -10.19
N LEU A 316 -35.67 11.21 -10.99
CA LEU A 316 -34.34 11.55 -10.49
C LEU A 316 -33.92 12.91 -11.06
N SER A 317 -34.40 13.97 -10.42
CA SER A 317 -33.75 15.28 -10.55
C SER A 317 -32.30 15.15 -10.04
N LEU A 318 -31.38 15.99 -10.52
CA LEU A 318 -30.01 16.08 -9.97
C LEU A 318 -30.01 16.10 -8.43
N GLU A 319 -31.01 16.77 -7.88
CA GLU A 319 -31.27 16.91 -6.45
C GLU A 319 -31.60 15.55 -5.80
N ALA A 320 -32.54 14.78 -6.37
CA ALA A 320 -32.85 13.43 -5.90
C ALA A 320 -31.66 12.46 -6.06
N PHE A 321 -30.90 12.59 -7.14
CA PHE A 321 -29.71 11.77 -7.40
C PHE A 321 -28.58 12.05 -6.41
N ILE A 322 -28.28 13.32 -6.15
CA ILE A 322 -27.28 13.72 -5.15
C ILE A 322 -27.77 13.38 -3.74
N ASN A 323 -29.05 13.62 -3.42
CA ASN A 323 -29.64 13.28 -2.13
C ASN A 323 -29.54 11.78 -1.84
N HIS A 324 -29.70 10.90 -2.83
CA HIS A 324 -29.50 9.46 -2.67
C HIS A 324 -28.09 9.13 -2.13
N TYR A 325 -27.03 9.74 -2.69
CA TYR A 325 -25.67 9.51 -2.21
C TYR A 325 -25.35 10.24 -0.89
N LEU A 326 -25.95 11.42 -0.66
CA LEU A 326 -25.85 12.12 0.63
C LEU A 326 -26.50 11.31 1.78
N LEU A 327 -27.66 10.70 1.53
CA LEU A 327 -28.37 9.79 2.45
C LEU A 327 -27.54 8.53 2.78
N HIS A 328 -26.60 8.17 1.92
CA HIS A 328 -25.67 7.06 2.13
C HIS A 328 -24.32 7.51 2.71
N GLY A 329 -24.27 8.70 3.32
CA GLY A 329 -23.12 9.19 4.09
C GLY A 329 -21.96 9.72 3.23
N MET A 330 -22.20 9.92 1.92
CA MET A 330 -21.26 10.64 1.06
C MET A 330 -21.51 12.16 1.17
N GLN A 331 -20.48 12.96 0.92
CA GLN A 331 -20.56 14.42 0.85
C GLN A 331 -20.04 14.89 -0.49
N ILE A 332 -20.52 16.05 -0.97
CA ILE A 332 -19.99 16.67 -2.18
C ILE A 332 -18.68 17.38 -1.82
N ILE A 333 -17.61 16.95 -2.47
CA ILE A 333 -16.23 17.39 -2.20
C ILE A 333 -15.66 18.22 -3.35
N GLY A 334 -16.44 18.46 -4.41
CA GLY A 334 -16.08 19.36 -5.50
C GLY A 334 -17.17 19.48 -6.56
N LEU A 335 -17.25 20.66 -7.18
CA LEU A 335 -18.12 20.98 -8.31
C LEU A 335 -17.33 21.77 -9.36
N ARG A 336 -17.53 21.48 -10.64
CA ARG A 336 -17.06 22.34 -11.73
C ARG A 336 -17.84 22.16 -13.02
N GLU A 337 -17.77 23.17 -13.87
CA GLU A 337 -18.27 23.12 -15.25
C GLU A 337 -17.14 22.76 -16.23
N GLU A 338 -17.46 22.00 -17.27
CA GLU A 338 -16.54 21.63 -18.33
C GLU A 338 -17.24 21.64 -19.68
N GLN A 339 -16.70 22.37 -20.65
CA GLN A 339 -17.22 22.37 -22.01
C GLN A 339 -16.67 21.16 -22.77
N SER A 340 -17.57 20.33 -23.27
CA SER A 340 -17.24 19.13 -24.02
C SER A 340 -16.92 19.44 -25.49
N GLN A 341 -16.34 18.47 -26.19
CA GLN A 341 -15.91 18.61 -27.58
C GLN A 341 -17.07 18.93 -28.56
N ASP A 342 -18.31 18.60 -28.20
CA ASP A 342 -19.51 18.95 -28.98
C ASP A 342 -20.08 20.34 -28.66
N GLY A 343 -19.39 21.12 -27.81
CA GLY A 343 -19.78 22.45 -27.38
C GLY A 343 -20.71 22.50 -26.16
N SER A 344 -21.23 21.36 -25.69
CA SER A 344 -22.12 21.31 -24.51
C SER A 344 -21.38 21.43 -23.19
N ILE A 345 -22.01 22.01 -22.17
CA ILE A 345 -21.42 22.20 -20.83
C ILE A 345 -21.85 21.03 -19.92
N ASN A 346 -20.89 20.39 -19.27
CA ASN A 346 -21.08 19.32 -18.30
C ASN A 346 -20.76 19.83 -16.89
N ILE A 347 -21.43 19.30 -15.87
CA ILE A 347 -21.06 19.53 -14.47
C ILE A 347 -20.45 18.25 -13.89
N LEU A 348 -19.25 18.37 -13.35
CA LEU A 348 -18.59 17.29 -12.61
C LEU A 348 -18.81 17.49 -11.13
N VAL A 349 -19.47 16.52 -10.50
CA VAL A 349 -19.75 16.47 -9.06
C VAL A 349 -18.84 15.42 -8.44
N THR A 350 -17.95 15.80 -7.54
CA THR A 350 -17.08 14.84 -6.84
C THR A 350 -17.71 14.53 -5.49
N LEU A 351 -17.88 13.24 -5.16
CA LEU A 351 -18.34 12.79 -3.85
C LEU A 351 -17.23 12.07 -3.06
N GLY A 352 -17.20 12.27 -1.74
CA GLY A 352 -16.28 11.63 -0.82
C GLY A 352 -16.96 11.23 0.49
N ILE A 353 -16.35 10.31 1.25
CA ILE A 353 -16.84 9.89 2.57
C ILE A 353 -16.23 10.85 3.60
N SER A 354 -17.07 11.52 4.41
CA SER A 354 -16.58 12.36 5.51
C SER A 354 -16.04 11.50 6.65
N LYS A 355 -14.86 11.87 7.19
CA LYS A 355 -14.32 11.26 8.42
C LYS A 355 -14.80 11.98 9.68
N ASP A 356 -15.59 13.04 9.53
CA ASP A 356 -15.96 13.92 10.64
C ASP A 356 -17.26 13.46 11.31
N LYS A 357 -17.14 12.93 12.52
CA LYS A 357 -18.25 12.28 13.25
C LYS A 357 -19.35 13.28 13.65
N GLU A 358 -19.02 14.56 13.83
CA GLU A 358 -20.00 15.59 14.19
C GLU A 358 -20.94 15.94 13.03
N ILE A 359 -20.42 15.98 11.80
CA ILE A 359 -21.25 16.29 10.62
C ILE A 359 -22.22 15.14 10.32
N ILE A 360 -21.80 13.88 10.52
CA ILE A 360 -22.67 12.69 10.41
C ILE A 360 -23.80 12.75 11.46
N LYS A 361 -23.53 13.30 12.65
CA LYS A 361 -24.52 13.44 13.72
C LYS A 361 -25.59 14.48 13.41
N ASN A 362 -25.22 15.61 12.81
CA ASN A 362 -26.14 16.69 12.45
C ASN A 362 -27.07 16.35 11.27
N ILE A 363 -26.65 15.45 10.37
CA ILE A 363 -27.50 14.96 9.28
C ILE A 363 -28.61 14.05 9.82
N ASN A 364 -28.30 13.17 10.79
CA ASN A 364 -29.28 12.27 11.41
C ASN A 364 -30.28 13.00 12.33
N SER A 365 -30.00 14.23 12.75
CA SER A 365 -30.93 15.05 13.55
C SER A 365 -31.84 15.96 12.73
N SER A 366 -31.66 15.98 11.40
CA SER A 366 -32.41 16.84 10.47
C SER A 366 -33.33 16.03 9.52
N ILE A 367 -33.45 14.72 9.78
CA ILE A 367 -34.48 13.80 9.26
C ILE A 367 -35.46 13.57 10.41
#